data_AF-S8D2T6-F1
#
_entry.id   AF-S8D2T6-F1
#
_cell.length_a   1.000
_cell.length_b   1.000
_cell.length_c   1.000
_cell.angle_alpha   90.00
_cell.angle_beta   90.00
_cell.angle_gamma   90.00
#
_symmetry.space_group_name_H-M   'P 1'
#
loop_
_entity.id
_entity.type
_entity.pdbx_description
1 polymer ?
#
loop_
_entity_poly.entity_id
_entity_poly.type
_entity_poly.pdbx_seq_one_letter_code
_entity_poly.pdbx_strand_id
1 'polypeptide(L)'
;SLDVARAELALAVLYLNKAEARDKICRAIQYGSKFLSNGEPGTAQNVDKTTSLARKVFRLFKFVNDLHGLISPSAPDTPLPLILLTK
;
A
#
# COMPACT_ATOMS: atom_id res chain seq x y z
N SER A 1 3.12 19.75 17.34
CA SER A 1 4.00 20.54 16.44
C SER A 1 4.06 19.83 15.10
N LEU A 2 4.53 20.51 14.05
CA LEU A 2 4.62 19.94 12.70
C LEU A 2 5.58 18.73 12.64
N ASP A 3 6.57 18.70 13.54
CA ASP A 3 7.53 17.59 13.67
C ASP A 3 6.89 16.31 14.21
N VAL A 4 5.92 16.43 15.13
CA VAL A 4 5.15 15.27 15.65
C VAL A 4 4.34 14.63 14.52
N ALA A 5 3.66 15.45 13.71
CA ALA A 5 2.90 14.96 12.56
C ALA A 5 3.79 14.28 11.51
N ARG A 6 5.01 14.79 11.26
CA ARG A 6 6.00 14.11 10.40
C ARG A 6 6.45 12.77 10.98
N ALA A 7 6.68 12.68 12.29
CA ALA A 7 7.08 11.44 12.94
C ALA A 7 5.99 10.35 12.86
N GLU A 8 4.73 10.72 13.10
CA GLU A 8 3.58 9.83 12.96
C GLU A 8 3.40 9.36 11.50
N LEU A 9 3.55 10.27 10.54
CA LEU A 9 3.50 9.95 9.12
C LEU A 9 4.65 9.01 8.72
N ALA A 10 5.86 9.24 9.22
CA ALA A 10 7.00 8.38 8.97
C ALA A 10 6.78 6.96 9.51
N LEU A 11 6.15 6.83 10.67
CA LEU A 11 5.77 5.54 11.25
C LEU A 11 4.75 4.82 10.36
N ALA A 12 3.70 5.52 9.92
CA ALA A 12 2.69 4.96 9.02
C ALA A 12 3.32 4.51 7.69
N VAL A 13 4.18 5.33 7.11
CA VAL A 13 4.90 5.00 5.87
C VAL A 13 5.86 3.83 6.07
N LEU A 14 6.55 3.71 7.20
CA LEU A 14 7.42 2.57 7.50
C LEU A 14 6.64 1.25 7.53
N TYR A 15 5.50 1.21 8.23
CA TYR A 15 4.70 -0.01 8.38
C TYR A 15 3.92 -0.40 7.12
N LEU A 16 3.42 0.60 6.40
CA LEU A 16 2.58 0.43 5.22
C LEU A 16 3.40 0.51 3.92
N ASN A 17 4.73 0.64 4.03
CA ASN A 17 5.62 0.66 2.88
C ASN A 17 5.42 -0.59 2.03
N LYS A 18 5.58 -0.43 0.72
CA LYS A 18 5.48 -1.52 -0.26
C LYS A 18 4.08 -2.16 -0.32
N ALA A 19 3.02 -1.44 0.06
CA ALA A 19 1.63 -1.88 -0.13
C ALA A 19 1.37 -2.32 -1.59
N GLU A 20 1.96 -1.63 -2.57
CA GLU A 20 1.89 -2.00 -3.98
C GLU A 20 2.52 -3.38 -4.26
N ALA A 21 3.69 -3.67 -3.70
CA ALA A 21 4.32 -4.98 -3.86
C ALA A 21 3.47 -6.09 -3.23
N ARG A 22 2.85 -5.80 -2.08
CA ARG A 22 1.90 -6.73 -1.42
C ARG A 22 0.65 -6.97 -2.25
N ASP A 23 0.08 -5.96 -2.93
CA ASP A 23 -1.02 -6.17 -3.89
C ASP A 23 -0.60 -7.06 -5.07
N LYS A 24 0.61 -6.87 -5.61
CA LYS A 24 1.13 -7.69 -6.72
C LYS A 24 1.32 -9.15 -6.31
N ILE A 25 1.85 -9.41 -5.11
CA ILE A 25 1.98 -10.77 -4.57
C ILE A 25 0.60 -11.42 -4.41
N CYS A 26 -0.37 -10.70 -3.83
CA CYS A 26 -1.73 -11.20 -3.71
C CYS A 26 -2.37 -11.47 -5.08
N ARG A 27 -2.08 -10.65 -6.10
CA ARG A 27 -2.51 -10.91 -7.48
C ARG A 27 -1.94 -12.21 -8.03
N ALA A 28 -0.67 -12.49 -7.80
CA ALA A 28 -0.03 -13.73 -8.22
C ALA A 28 -0.66 -14.94 -7.53
N ILE A 29 -0.90 -14.87 -6.21
CA ILE A 29 -1.56 -15.93 -5.44
C ILE A 29 -2.98 -16.19 -5.96
N GLN A 30 -3.75 -15.14 -6.29
CA GLN A 30 -5.06 -15.30 -6.91
C GLN A 30 -4.99 -16.05 -8.23
N TYR A 31 -4.09 -15.65 -9.13
CA TYR A 31 -3.97 -16.31 -10.44
C TYR A 31 -3.54 -17.77 -10.29
N GLY A 32 -2.57 -18.06 -9.41
CA GLY A 32 -2.17 -19.43 -9.11
C GLY A 32 -3.31 -20.26 -8.50
N SER A 33 -4.09 -19.68 -7.59
CA SER A 33 -5.22 -20.34 -6.94
C SER A 33 -6.36 -20.64 -7.93
N LYS A 34 -6.66 -19.70 -8.83
CA LYS A 34 -7.66 -19.90 -9.89
C LYS A 34 -7.24 -21.01 -10.84
N PHE A 35 -5.98 -20.98 -11.29
CA PHE A 35 -5.42 -22.01 -12.15
C PHE A 35 -5.51 -23.40 -11.51
N LEU A 36 -5.15 -23.52 -10.23
CA LEU A 36 -5.21 -24.79 -9.51
C LEU A 36 -6.65 -25.26 -9.25
N SER A 37 -7.58 -24.36 -9.00
CA SER A 37 -8.98 -24.72 -8.72
C SER A 37 -9.77 -25.16 -9.95
N ASN A 38 -9.36 -24.75 -11.16
CA ASN A 38 -10.11 -24.94 -12.41
C ASN A 38 -11.62 -24.57 -12.33
N GLY A 39 -11.98 -23.64 -11.43
CA GLY A 39 -13.39 -23.24 -11.21
C GLY A 39 -14.14 -24.10 -10.19
N GLU A 40 -13.57 -25.19 -9.72
CA GLU A 40 -14.19 -26.08 -8.74
C GLU A 40 -14.14 -25.50 -7.31
N PRO A 41 -15.19 -25.71 -6.51
CA PRO A 41 -15.19 -25.31 -5.11
C PRO A 41 -14.18 -26.15 -4.30
N GLY A 42 -13.33 -25.48 -3.54
CA GLY A 42 -12.31 -26.12 -2.72
C GLY A 42 -11.37 -25.14 -2.03
N THR A 43 -10.31 -25.65 -1.42
CA THR A 43 -9.31 -24.85 -0.69
C THR A 43 -8.69 -23.77 -1.58
N ALA A 44 -8.36 -24.09 -2.83
CA ALA A 44 -7.80 -23.14 -3.77
C ALA A 44 -8.78 -21.99 -4.08
N GLN A 45 -10.08 -22.27 -4.22
CA GLN A 45 -11.09 -21.23 -4.43
C GLN A 45 -11.25 -20.33 -3.19
N ASN A 46 -11.14 -20.90 -1.98
CA ASN A 46 -11.18 -20.12 -0.74
C ASN A 46 -9.97 -19.18 -0.62
N VAL A 47 -8.78 -19.64 -1.03
CA VAL A 47 -7.57 -18.80 -1.09
C VAL A 47 -7.73 -17.66 -2.09
N ASP A 48 -8.32 -17.88 -3.27
CA ASP A 48 -8.61 -16.78 -4.21
C ASP A 48 -9.53 -15.71 -3.60
N LYS A 49 -10.62 -16.15 -2.94
CA LYS A 49 -11.60 -15.26 -2.29
C LYS A 49 -10.98 -14.44 -1.16
N THR A 50 -10.26 -15.08 -0.23
CA THR A 50 -9.63 -14.39 0.91
C THR A 50 -8.51 -13.46 0.44
N THR A 51 -7.72 -13.89 -0.54
CA THR A 51 -6.68 -13.05 -1.15
C THR A 51 -7.28 -11.85 -1.87
N SER A 52 -8.45 -11.99 -2.51
CA SER A 52 -9.18 -10.86 -3.13
C SER A 52 -9.56 -9.78 -2.14
N LEU A 53 -10.02 -10.18 -0.96
CA LEU A 53 -10.36 -9.28 0.12
C LEU A 53 -9.12 -8.55 0.65
N ALA A 54 -8.02 -9.28 0.87
CA ALA A 54 -6.76 -8.70 1.34
C ALA A 54 -6.21 -7.62 0.39
N ARG A 55 -6.37 -7.79 -0.93
CA ARG A 55 -5.96 -6.79 -1.94
C ARG A 55 -6.63 -5.44 -1.79
N LYS A 56 -7.87 -5.39 -1.30
CA LYS A 56 -8.59 -4.11 -1.10
C LYS A 56 -7.85 -3.21 -0.12
N VAL A 57 -7.30 -3.80 0.95
CA VAL A 57 -6.53 -3.09 1.98
C VAL A 57 -5.26 -2.49 1.37
N PHE A 58 -4.52 -3.27 0.59
CA PHE A 58 -3.29 -2.79 -0.06
C PHE A 58 -3.52 -1.72 -1.13
N ARG A 59 -4.65 -1.78 -1.85
CA ARG A 59 -5.03 -0.72 -2.80
C ARG A 59 -5.37 0.59 -2.10
N LEU A 60 -6.07 0.51 -0.96
CA LEU A 60 -6.30 1.70 -0.14
C LEU A 60 -4.97 2.30 0.29
N PHE A 61 -4.03 1.52 0.80
CA PHE A 61 -2.75 2.05 1.27
C PHE A 61 -1.74 2.44 0.17
N LYS A 62 -2.10 2.36 -1.11
CA LYS A 62 -1.19 2.75 -2.21
C LYS A 62 -0.77 4.22 -2.11
N PHE A 63 -1.67 5.10 -1.66
CA PHE A 63 -1.39 6.54 -1.52
C PHE A 63 -0.33 6.85 -0.46
N VAL A 64 -0.07 5.93 0.47
CA VAL A 64 0.90 6.16 1.56
C VAL A 64 2.32 6.33 1.00
N ASN A 65 2.62 5.69 -0.14
CA ASN A 65 3.91 5.89 -0.81
C ASN A 65 4.05 7.33 -1.36
N ASP A 66 2.95 7.95 -1.79
CA ASP A 66 2.96 9.33 -2.31
C ASP A 66 3.19 10.35 -1.17
N LEU A 67 2.82 9.98 0.06
CA LEU A 67 3.06 10.77 1.27
C LEU A 67 4.53 10.75 1.74
N HIS A 68 5.38 9.88 1.18
CA HIS A 68 6.80 9.81 1.53
C HIS A 68 7.52 11.16 1.30
N GLY A 69 7.06 11.97 0.33
CA GLY A 69 7.59 13.31 0.07
C GLY A 69 7.39 14.30 1.21
N LEU A 70 6.38 14.09 2.07
CA LEU A 70 6.05 14.99 3.19
C LEU A 70 6.89 14.72 4.45
N ILE A 71 7.54 13.56 4.53
CA ILE A 71 8.41 13.18 5.65
C ILE A 71 9.71 14.00 5.64
N SER A 72 10.21 14.36 4.46
CA SER A 72 11.46 15.10 4.33
C SER A 72 11.38 16.46 5.04
N PRO A 73 12.37 16.80 5.90
CA PRO A 73 12.39 18.09 6.56
C PRO A 73 12.52 19.21 5.52
N SER A 74 11.74 20.28 5.69
CA SER A 74 11.88 21.49 4.86
C SER A 74 13.20 22.18 5.19
N ALA A 75 13.94 22.61 4.16
CA ALA A 75 15.16 23.38 4.36
C ALA A 75 14.84 24.68 5.13
N PRO A 76 15.73 25.13 6.05
CA PRO A 76 15.57 26.41 6.74
C PRO A 76 15.43 27.55 5.69
N ASP A 77 14.53 28.49 5.93
CA ASP A 77 14.26 29.67 5.09
C ASP A 77 13.57 29.45 3.74
N THR A 78 13.05 28.24 3.46
CA THR A 78 12.21 28.03 2.26
C THR A 78 10.71 28.04 2.60
N PRO A 79 9.87 28.73 1.80
CA PRO A 79 8.42 28.62 1.94
C PRO A 79 8.00 27.16 1.72
N LEU A 80 7.02 26.71 2.50
CA LEU A 80 6.51 25.32 2.53
C LEU A 80 6.52 24.69 1.12
N PRO A 81 7.27 23.59 0.91
CA PRO A 81 7.35 22.98 -0.42
C PRO A 81 5.96 22.48 -0.84
N LEU A 82 5.45 23.03 -1.95
CA LEU A 82 4.23 22.54 -2.60
C LEU A 82 4.54 21.19 -3.24
N ILE A 83 4.31 20.12 -2.48
CA ILE A 83 4.41 18.76 -3.00
C ILE A 83 3.15 18.49 -3.81
N LEU A 84 3.32 18.43 -5.12
CA LEU A 84 2.27 18.08 -6.07
C LEU A 84 1.94 16.59 -5.87
N LEU A 85 0.86 16.33 -5.12
CA LEU A 85 0.28 14.99 -5.00
C LEU A 85 -0.34 14.63 -6.36
N THR A 86 0.48 14.05 -7.25
CA THR A 86 0.01 13.59 -8.56
C THR A 86 -0.90 12.37 -8.42
N LYS A 87 -1.78 12.23 -9.42
CA LYS A 87 -2.94 11.32 -9.49
C LYS A 87 -2.61 9.84 -9.57
#